data_AF-A0A6B2LNH9-F1
#
_entry.id   AF-A0A6B2LNH9-F1
#
_cell.length_a   1.000
_cell.length_b   1.000
_cell.length_c   1.000
_cell.angle_alpha   90.00
_cell.angle_beta   90.00
_cell.angle_gamma   90.00
#
_symmetry.space_group_name_H-M   'P 1'
#
loop_
_entity.id
_entity.type
_entity.pdbx_description
1 polymer ?
#
loop_
_entity_poly.entity_id
_entity_poly.type
_entity_poly.pdbx_seq_one_letter_code
_entity_poly.pdbx_strand_id
1 'polypeptide(L)'
;MCLVVVENRLYVVNVGDSRALLLNGTEIVDLAQSHKPTVATEKERIDKTEGKVIGGLLMGSLAVSRAFGDLAFKKFNSGLISEPDIRVVSLGPECDFLVVGCDGLYEEFPDQDISEWILSNTLKRIPLDQITKDLVEESIQRGSTDNVTAILVKFD
;
A
#
# COMPACT_ATOMS: atom_id res chain seq x y z
N MET A 1 2.66 6.64 -1.48
CA MET A 1 1.36 6.80 -0.79
C MET A 1 1.29 8.14 -0.09
N CYS A 2 0.18 8.88 -0.21
CA CYS A 2 -0.13 10.07 0.58
C CYS A 2 -1.60 10.01 1.00
N LEU A 3 -1.88 10.25 2.28
CA LEU A 3 -3.22 10.23 2.86
C LEU A 3 -3.51 11.59 3.49
N VAL A 4 -4.66 12.17 3.15
CA VAL A 4 -5.09 13.47 3.70
C VAL A 4 -6.49 13.31 4.27
N VAL A 5 -6.66 13.65 5.55
CA VAL A 5 -7.96 13.68 6.20
C VAL A 5 -8.45 15.12 6.23
N VAL A 6 -9.63 15.36 5.65
CA VAL A 6 -10.34 16.65 5.72
C VAL A 6 -11.74 16.37 6.19
N GLU A 7 -12.06 16.85 7.40
CA GLU A 7 -13.32 16.52 8.09
C GLU A 7 -13.52 15.00 8.16
N ASN A 8 -14.62 14.47 7.60
CA ASN A 8 -14.93 13.04 7.55
C ASN A 8 -14.54 12.39 6.21
N ARG A 9 -13.59 12.96 5.47
CA ARG A 9 -13.14 12.42 4.18
C ARG A 9 -11.66 12.08 4.21
N LEU A 10 -11.35 10.85 3.82
CA LEU A 10 -10.00 10.37 3.58
C LEU A 10 -9.71 10.42 2.08
N TYR A 11 -8.76 11.25 1.69
CA TYR A 11 -8.19 11.29 0.36
C TYR A 11 -6.97 10.38 0.31
N VAL A 12 -7.03 9.37 -0.56
CA VAL A 12 -5.97 8.39 -0.80
C VAL A 12 -5.33 8.71 -2.14
N VAL A 13 -4.03 9.02 -2.13
CA VAL A 13 -3.26 9.36 -3.32
C VAL A 13 -2.11 8.36 -3.45
N ASN A 14 -2.18 7.47 -4.43
CA ASN A 14 -1.19 6.41 -4.60
C ASN A 14 -0.38 6.55 -5.89
N VAL A 15 0.94 6.37 -5.77
CA VAL A 15 1.89 6.15 -6.86
C VAL A 15 2.86 5.10 -6.31
N GLY A 16 2.97 3.96 -7.00
CA GLY A 16 3.77 2.81 -6.55
C GLY A 16 2.92 1.72 -5.90
N ASP A 17 3.58 0.89 -5.09
CA ASP A 17 3.08 -0.38 -4.55
C ASP A 17 2.95 -0.42 -3.03
N SER A 18 3.27 0.66 -2.33
CA SER A 18 2.80 0.87 -0.95
C SER A 18 1.28 0.76 -0.88
N ARG A 19 0.75 0.26 0.23
CA ARG A 19 -0.69 0.02 0.42
C ARG A 19 -1.20 0.73 1.67
N ALA A 20 -2.52 0.87 1.71
CA ALA A 20 -3.24 1.34 2.89
C ALA A 20 -4.52 0.51 3.07
N LEU A 21 -4.75 0.02 4.29
CA LEU A 21 -5.95 -0.71 4.68
C LEU A 21 -6.75 0.12 5.66
N LEU A 22 -8.06 0.22 5.42
CA LEU A 22 -9.03 0.75 6.39
C LEU A 22 -9.75 -0.44 7.03
N LEU A 23 -9.62 -0.56 8.36
CA LEU A 23 -10.40 -1.51 9.15
C LEU A 23 -11.72 -0.82 9.51
N ASN A 24 -12.80 -1.33 8.92
CA ASN A 24 -14.12 -0.74 8.93
C ASN A 24 -15.10 -1.71 9.63
N GLY A 25 -15.08 -1.74 10.96
CA GLY A 25 -15.77 -2.74 11.76
C GLY A 25 -15.22 -4.13 11.48
N THR A 26 -16.03 -4.98 10.83
CA THR A 26 -15.62 -6.34 10.45
C THR A 26 -15.01 -6.43 9.05
N GLU A 27 -15.02 -5.33 8.29
CA GLU A 27 -14.54 -5.31 6.91
C GLU A 27 -13.11 -4.75 6.83
N ILE A 28 -12.31 -5.32 5.94
CA ILE A 28 -10.99 -4.81 5.58
C ILE A 28 -11.10 -4.21 4.18
N VAL A 29 -10.93 -2.89 4.09
CA VAL A 29 -11.02 -2.17 2.82
C VAL A 29 -9.61 -1.83 2.34
N ASP A 30 -9.18 -2.47 1.24
CA ASP A 30 -7.98 -2.02 0.52
C ASP A 30 -8.29 -0.68 -0.17
N LEU A 31 -7.55 0.35 0.24
CA LEU A 31 -7.77 1.72 -0.20
C LEU A 31 -7.11 2.01 -1.55
N ALA A 32 -6.09 1.25 -1.94
CA ALA A 32 -5.31 1.53 -3.15
C ALA A 32 -4.71 0.25 -3.76
N GLN A 33 -5.04 0.01 -5.03
CA GLN A 33 -4.39 -1.05 -5.80
C GLN A 33 -2.90 -0.72 -5.99
N SER A 34 -2.02 -1.67 -5.68
CA SER A 34 -0.59 -1.55 -5.96
C SER A 34 -0.33 -1.43 -7.46
N HIS A 35 0.50 -0.46 -7.85
CA HIS A 35 0.89 -0.26 -9.24
C HIS A 35 2.04 -1.19 -9.64
N LYS A 36 1.76 -2.49 -9.73
CA LYS A 36 2.70 -3.50 -10.24
C LYS A 36 2.53 -3.67 -11.76
N PRO A 37 3.60 -3.84 -12.56
CA PRO A 37 3.51 -4.04 -14.02
C PRO A 37 2.64 -5.24 -14.44
N THR A 38 2.41 -6.19 -13.54
CA THR A 38 1.56 -7.37 -13.74
C THR A 38 0.07 -7.09 -13.60
N VAL A 39 -0.32 -5.96 -12.99
CA VAL A 39 -1.72 -5.56 -12.86
C VAL A 39 -2.29 -5.27 -14.25
N ALA A 40 -3.48 -5.81 -14.55
CA ALA A 40 -4.03 -5.82 -15.91
C ALA A 40 -4.14 -4.43 -16.54
N THR A 41 -4.62 -3.44 -15.79
CA THR A 41 -4.76 -2.04 -16.24
C THR A 41 -3.40 -1.39 -16.50
N GLU A 42 -2.42 -1.64 -15.63
CA GLU A 42 -1.05 -1.16 -15.79
C GLU A 42 -0.36 -1.82 -16.98
N LYS A 43 -0.51 -3.13 -17.14
CA LYS A 43 0.03 -3.89 -18.26
C LYS A 43 -0.56 -3.41 -19.58
N GLU A 44 -1.87 -3.22 -19.67
CA GLU A 44 -2.53 -2.70 -20.88
C GLU A 44 -1.99 -1.32 -21.27
N ARG A 45 -1.72 -0.47 -20.27
CA ARG A 45 -1.12 0.84 -20.49
C ARG A 45 0.33 0.72 -20.96
N ILE A 46 1.15 -0.15 -20.37
CA ILE A 46 2.54 -0.40 -20.76
C ILE A 46 2.62 -0.95 -22.19
N ASP A 47 1.71 -1.87 -22.57
CA ASP A 47 1.67 -2.51 -23.90
C ASP A 47 1.41 -1.49 -25.05
N LYS A 48 0.95 -0.27 -24.73
CA LYS A 48 0.75 0.85 -25.67
C LYS A 48 1.98 1.77 -25.79
N THR A 49 3.10 1.38 -25.21
CA THR A 49 4.35 2.16 -25.15
C THR A 49 5.53 1.34 -25.68
N GLU A 50 6.76 1.87 -25.58
CA GLU A 50 7.98 1.11 -25.92
C GLU A 50 8.40 0.14 -24.79
N GLY A 51 7.63 0.12 -23.69
CA GLY A 51 7.83 -0.74 -22.55
C GLY A 51 7.45 -2.20 -22.76
N LYS A 52 7.99 -3.08 -21.93
CA LYS A 52 7.59 -4.49 -21.85
C LYS A 52 7.59 -4.97 -20.40
N VAL A 53 6.69 -5.88 -20.08
CA VAL A 53 6.71 -6.61 -18.81
C VAL A 53 7.47 -7.92 -19.02
N ILE A 54 8.62 -8.07 -18.36
CA ILE A 54 9.53 -9.22 -18.48
C ILE A 54 9.75 -9.80 -17.09
N GLY A 55 9.37 -11.07 -16.89
CA GLY A 55 9.48 -11.71 -15.57
C GLY A 55 8.67 -11.00 -14.47
N GLY A 56 7.58 -10.31 -14.84
CA GLY A 56 6.77 -9.50 -13.90
C GLY A 56 7.28 -8.08 -13.65
N LEU A 57 8.45 -7.72 -14.19
CA LEU A 57 9.08 -6.42 -14.00
C LEU A 57 8.97 -5.56 -15.26
N LEU A 58 8.81 -4.25 -15.09
CA LEU A 58 8.87 -3.29 -16.18
C LEU A 58 10.31 -3.21 -16.72
N MET A 59 10.45 -3.47 -18.02
CA MET A 59 11.72 -3.65 -18.74
C MET A 59 12.66 -4.67 -18.06
N GLY A 60 12.11 -5.64 -17.32
CA GLY A 60 12.91 -6.62 -16.59
C GLY A 60 13.68 -6.05 -15.39
N SER A 61 13.38 -4.82 -14.96
CA SER A 61 14.17 -4.11 -13.94
C SER A 61 13.36 -3.45 -12.84
N LEU A 62 12.18 -2.89 -13.11
CA LEU A 62 11.38 -2.20 -12.08
C LEU A 62 10.17 -3.04 -11.65
N ALA A 63 9.98 -3.21 -10.35
CA ALA A 63 8.83 -3.91 -9.78
C ALA A 63 7.53 -3.08 -9.76
N VAL A 64 7.63 -1.78 -10.09
CA VAL A 64 6.51 -0.83 -10.14
C VAL A 64 6.29 -0.29 -11.56
N SER A 65 5.04 0.02 -11.88
CA SER A 65 4.62 0.66 -13.13
C SER A 65 4.39 2.16 -13.00
N ARG A 66 4.36 2.68 -11.75
CA ARG A 66 4.25 4.10 -11.45
C ARG A 66 5.22 4.49 -10.34
N ALA A 67 6.01 5.54 -10.57
CA ALA A 67 6.98 6.06 -9.61
C ALA A 67 7.34 7.52 -9.92
N PHE A 68 7.74 8.27 -8.90
CA PHE A 68 8.52 9.49 -9.08
C PHE A 68 9.97 9.11 -9.45
N GLY A 69 10.72 10.00 -10.12
CA GLY A 69 12.10 9.67 -10.53
C GLY A 69 12.18 8.79 -11.77
N ASP A 70 13.17 7.89 -11.83
CA ASP A 70 13.41 6.92 -12.92
C ASP A 70 13.33 7.51 -14.33
N LEU A 71 14.02 8.64 -14.51
CA LEU A 71 13.93 9.46 -15.71
C LEU A 71 14.31 8.70 -16.99
N ALA A 72 15.21 7.71 -16.89
CA ALA A 72 15.60 6.88 -18.03
C ALA A 72 14.40 6.10 -18.61
N PHE A 73 13.59 5.49 -17.76
CA PHE A 73 12.39 4.75 -18.14
C PHE A 73 11.34 5.67 -18.79
N LYS A 74 11.17 6.87 -18.24
CA LYS A 74 10.26 7.89 -18.78
C LYS A 74 10.73 8.41 -20.14
N LYS A 75 12.02 8.70 -20.30
CA LYS A 75 12.61 9.16 -21.58
C LYS A 75 12.53 8.09 -22.66
N PHE A 76 12.64 6.82 -22.29
CA PHE A 76 12.46 5.70 -23.21
C PHE A 76 10.99 5.42 -23.54
N ASN A 77 10.04 6.14 -22.93
CA ASN A 77 8.62 5.84 -23.03
C ASN A 77 8.33 4.37 -22.69
N SER A 78 8.90 3.86 -21.59
CA SER A 78 8.66 2.48 -21.16
C SER A 78 7.28 2.26 -20.55
N GLY A 79 6.43 3.30 -20.49
CA GLY A 79 5.19 3.25 -19.73
C GLY A 79 5.38 3.40 -18.22
N LEU A 80 6.52 3.86 -17.71
CA LEU A 80 6.60 4.34 -16.32
C LEU A 80 5.98 5.74 -16.23
N ILE A 81 5.02 5.96 -15.34
CA ILE A 81 4.38 7.27 -15.14
C ILE A 81 4.42 7.71 -13.67
N SER A 82 4.12 8.98 -13.41
CA SER A 82 3.96 9.52 -12.05
C SER A 82 2.53 9.97 -11.74
N GLU A 83 1.58 9.64 -12.62
CA GLU A 83 0.17 9.93 -12.42
C GLU A 83 -0.36 9.13 -11.22
N PRO A 84 -0.91 9.79 -10.18
CA PRO A 84 -1.47 9.09 -9.05
C PRO A 84 -2.86 8.54 -9.36
N ASP A 85 -3.20 7.42 -8.72
CA ASP A 85 -4.60 7.09 -8.48
C ASP A 85 -5.08 7.86 -7.25
N ILE A 86 -6.26 8.49 -7.37
CA ILE A 86 -6.89 9.26 -6.29
C ILE A 86 -8.24 8.62 -5.97
N ARG A 87 -8.42 8.25 -4.71
CA ARG A 87 -9.69 7.74 -4.17
C ARG A 87 -10.10 8.59 -2.98
N VAL A 88 -11.39 8.87 -2.87
CA VAL A 88 -11.98 9.54 -1.69
C VAL A 88 -12.91 8.56 -1.00
N VAL A 89 -12.72 8.40 0.31
CA VAL A 89 -13.53 7.52 1.16
C VAL A 89 -14.11 8.33 2.30
N SER A 90 -15.38 8.09 2.62
CA SER A 90 -16.02 8.68 3.80
C SER A 90 -15.58 7.91 5.05
N LEU A 91 -15.14 8.63 6.07
CA LEU A 91 -14.83 8.08 7.39
C LEU A 91 -16.12 8.09 8.22
N GLY A 92 -16.68 6.89 8.42
CA GLY A 92 -17.85 6.66 9.25
C GLY A 92 -17.48 6.28 10.69
N PRO A 93 -18.47 6.20 11.61
CA PRO A 93 -18.25 5.74 12.99
C PRO A 93 -17.77 4.28 13.09
N GLU A 94 -17.91 3.50 12.03
CA GLU A 94 -17.40 2.13 11.93
C GLU A 94 -15.90 2.06 11.55
N CYS A 95 -15.27 3.18 11.14
CA CYS A 95 -13.86 3.20 10.80
C CYS A 95 -13.03 3.14 12.08
N ASP A 96 -12.38 2.01 12.37
CA ASP A 96 -11.62 1.82 13.60
C ASP A 96 -10.15 2.21 13.43
N PHE A 97 -9.54 1.72 12.35
CA PHE A 97 -8.10 1.86 12.11
C PHE A 97 -7.76 2.08 10.65
N LEU A 98 -6.68 2.83 10.43
CA LEU A 98 -6.02 2.97 9.14
C LEU A 98 -4.57 2.49 9.29
N VAL A 99 -4.20 1.52 8.46
CA VAL A 99 -2.85 0.95 8.41
C VAL A 99 -2.23 1.34 7.08
N VAL A 100 -1.04 1.92 7.11
CA VAL A 100 -0.28 2.29 5.91
C VAL A 100 1.07 1.61 5.98
N GLY A 101 1.53 1.04 4.87
CA GLY A 101 2.86 0.43 4.82
C GLY A 101 3.42 0.30 3.42
N CYS A 102 4.71 0.04 3.36
CA CYS A 102 5.36 -0.43 2.13
C CYS A 102 5.02 -1.91 1.86
N ASP A 103 5.38 -2.37 0.66
CA ASP A 103 5.37 -3.78 0.27
C ASP A 103 6.07 -4.69 1.29
N GLY A 104 7.19 -4.26 1.87
CA GLY A 104 7.88 -5.01 2.92
C GLY A 104 6.98 -5.42 4.08
N LEU A 105 5.94 -4.65 4.42
CA LEU A 105 4.92 -5.03 5.39
C LEU A 105 3.94 -6.07 4.84
N TYR A 106 3.45 -5.86 3.62
CA TYR A 106 2.28 -6.57 3.07
C TYR A 106 2.59 -7.83 2.25
N GLU A 107 3.83 -8.07 1.83
CA GLU A 107 4.15 -9.22 0.97
C GLU A 107 4.06 -10.56 1.72
N GLU A 108 4.53 -10.62 2.97
CA GLU A 108 4.55 -11.85 3.79
C GLU A 108 3.55 -11.80 4.96
N PHE A 109 2.74 -10.74 5.05
CA PHE A 109 1.78 -10.53 6.14
C PHE A 109 0.37 -10.32 5.57
N PRO A 110 -0.49 -11.36 5.58
CA PRO A 110 -1.84 -11.27 5.02
C PRO A 110 -2.69 -10.18 5.70
N ASP A 111 -3.50 -9.48 4.91
CA ASP A 111 -4.36 -8.39 5.38
C ASP A 111 -5.25 -8.79 6.58
N GLN A 112 -5.78 -10.02 6.56
CA GLN A 112 -6.59 -10.57 7.66
C GLN A 112 -5.78 -10.72 8.95
N ASP A 113 -4.56 -11.26 8.86
CA ASP A 113 -3.70 -11.44 10.03
C ASP A 113 -3.28 -10.08 10.60
N ILE A 114 -2.99 -9.08 9.75
CA ILE A 114 -2.69 -7.70 10.17
C ILE A 114 -3.88 -7.13 10.96
N SER A 115 -5.10 -7.28 10.43
CA SER A 115 -6.33 -6.81 11.10
C SER A 115 -6.53 -7.47 12.46
N GLU A 116 -6.45 -8.81 12.51
CA GLU A 116 -6.59 -9.57 13.75
C GLU A 116 -5.50 -9.22 14.78
N TRP A 117 -4.27 -8.96 14.33
CA TRP A 117 -3.18 -8.51 15.17
C TRP A 117 -3.49 -7.17 15.84
N ILE A 118 -3.92 -6.18 15.05
CA ILE A 118 -4.25 -4.84 15.56
C ILE A 118 -5.42 -4.91 16.54
N LEU A 119 -6.50 -5.59 16.16
CA LEU A 119 -7.70 -5.71 16.98
C LEU A 119 -7.41 -6.44 18.29
N SER A 120 -6.73 -7.58 18.24
CA SER A 120 -6.43 -8.38 19.44
C SER A 120 -5.51 -7.66 20.42
N ASN A 121 -4.50 -6.95 19.92
CA ASN A 121 -3.58 -6.19 20.78
C ASN A 121 -4.21 -4.89 21.33
N THR A 122 -5.12 -4.28 20.56
CA THR A 122 -5.94 -3.16 21.06
C THR A 122 -6.85 -3.62 22.20
N LEU A 123 -7.51 -4.78 22.08
CA LEU A 123 -8.35 -5.35 23.14
C LEU A 123 -7.55 -5.64 24.43
N LYS A 124 -6.27 -5.99 24.29
CA LYS A 124 -5.31 -6.15 25.40
C LYS A 124 -4.80 -4.82 25.96
N ARG A 125 -5.23 -3.68 25.40
CA ARG A 125 -4.80 -2.32 25.77
C ARG A 125 -3.30 -2.08 25.59
N ILE A 126 -2.70 -2.71 24.58
CA ILE A 126 -1.32 -2.42 24.20
C ILE A 126 -1.27 -1.02 23.54
N PRO A 127 -0.29 -0.16 23.90
CA PRO A 127 -0.11 1.14 23.26
C PRO A 127 0.07 1.04 21.74
N LEU A 128 -0.50 1.99 20.98
CA LEU A 128 -0.50 1.96 19.50
C LEU A 128 0.91 1.98 18.91
N ASP A 129 1.84 2.71 19.52
CA ASP A 129 3.25 2.75 19.13
C ASP A 129 3.91 1.37 19.26
N GLN A 130 3.60 0.65 20.34
CA GLN A 130 4.07 -0.72 20.53
C GLN A 130 3.42 -1.69 19.53
N ILE A 131 2.10 -1.60 19.30
CA ILE A 131 1.41 -2.42 18.28
C ILE A 131 2.04 -2.20 16.90
N THR A 132 2.33 -0.94 16.54
CA THR A 132 2.94 -0.58 15.26
C THR A 132 4.36 -1.12 15.14
N LYS A 133 5.15 -1.03 16.21
CA LYS A 133 6.49 -1.60 16.25
C LYS A 133 6.46 -3.12 16.10
N ASP A 134 5.56 -3.78 16.82
CA ASP A 134 5.42 -5.24 16.77
C ASP A 134 4.95 -5.72 15.39
N LEU A 135 4.10 -4.96 14.70
CA LEU A 135 3.72 -5.24 13.30
C LEU A 135 4.93 -5.28 12.36
N VAL A 136 5.85 -4.32 12.53
CA VAL A 136 7.11 -4.27 11.75
C VAL A 136 8.00 -5.46 12.08
N GLU A 137 8.18 -5.78 13.36
CA GLU A 137 8.99 -6.92 13.81
C GLU A 137 8.40 -8.27 13.34
N GLU A 138 7.08 -8.42 13.40
CA GLU A 138 6.36 -9.61 12.94
C GLU A 138 6.53 -9.82 11.44
N SER A 139 6.44 -8.76 10.63
CA SER A 139 6.70 -8.82 9.18
C SER A 139 8.12 -9.32 8.87
N ILE A 140 9.12 -8.87 9.63
CA ILE A 140 10.51 -9.35 9.50
C ILE A 140 10.60 -10.82 9.89
N GLN A 141 9.95 -11.23 10.99
CA GLN A 141 9.94 -12.62 11.45
C GLN A 141 9.25 -13.56 10.46
N ARG A 142 8.23 -13.07 9.74
CA ARG A 142 7.55 -13.79 8.66
C ARG A 142 8.40 -13.95 7.39
N GLY A 143 9.56 -13.28 7.32
CA GLY A 143 10.53 -13.46 6.26
C GLY A 143 10.67 -12.27 5.31
N SER A 144 10.12 -11.10 5.65
CA SER A 144 10.37 -9.88 4.88
C SER A 144 11.86 -9.60 4.79
N THR A 145 12.36 -9.44 3.56
CA THR A 145 13.77 -9.15 3.27
C THR A 145 14.01 -7.72 2.81
N ASP A 146 12.95 -6.90 2.79
CA ASP A 146 12.99 -5.50 2.39
C ASP A 146 12.95 -4.57 3.61
N ASN A 147 13.03 -3.26 3.36
CA ASN A 147 12.70 -2.25 4.34
C ASN A 147 11.21 -2.33 4.68
N VAL A 148 10.92 -2.34 5.98
CA VAL A 148 9.55 -2.40 6.49
C VAL A 148 9.23 -1.08 7.20
N THR A 149 8.15 -0.43 6.76
CA THR A 149 7.62 0.80 7.36
C THR A 149 6.13 0.63 7.55
N ALA A 150 5.62 1.03 8.72
CA ALA A 150 4.21 1.01 9.05
C ALA A 150 3.79 2.32 9.73
N ILE A 151 2.57 2.78 9.44
CA ILE A 151 1.87 3.84 10.15
C ILE A 151 0.51 3.28 10.55
N LEU A 152 0.20 3.36 11.85
CA LEU A 152 -1.09 3.00 12.39
C LEU A 152 -1.80 4.25 12.91
N VAL A 153 -3.01 4.47 12.43
CA VAL A 153 -3.90 5.51 12.93
C VAL A 153 -5.13 4.84 13.51
N LYS A 154 -5.51 5.24 14.71
CA LYS A 154 -6.79 4.87 15.33
C LYS A 154 -7.74 6.06 15.20
N PHE A 155 -8.97 5.80 14.78
CA PHE A 155 -10.04 6.80 14.80
C PHE A 155 -10.82 6.72 16.12
N ASP A 156 -11.44 7.83 16.51
CA ASP A 156 -12.21 7.98 17.75
C ASP A 156 -13.72 7.81 17.53
#